data_AF-A0A929JZK9-F1
#
_entry.id   AF-A0A929JZK9-F1
#
_cell.length_a   1.000
_cell.length_b   1.000
_cell.length_c   1.000
_cell.angle_alpha   90.00
_cell.angle_beta   90.00
_cell.angle_gamma   90.00
#
_symmetry.space_group_name_H-M   'P 1'
#
loop_
_entity.id
_entity.type
_entity.pdbx_description
1 polymer ?
#
loop_
_entity_poly.entity_id
_entity_poly.type
_entity_poly.pdbx_seq_one_letter_code
_entity_poly.pdbx_strand_id
1 'polypeptide(L)'
;MGIYKQKWMEILQRANLQGWTVEETDDAIHINMPNVTDLKLIRDNIPGTIAGLTLDIDEPKERLKFVFHNGHETFDYIINPDAD
;
A
#
# COMPACT_ATOMS: atom_id res chain seq x y z
N MET A 1 9.20 13.06 -5.14
CA MET A 1 7.80 12.74 -4.78
C MET A 1 7.07 12.44 -6.07
N GLY A 2 6.83 11.16 -6.37
CA GLY A 2 5.99 10.75 -7.49
C GLY A 2 4.52 10.99 -7.15
N ILE A 3 3.77 11.59 -8.08
CA ILE A 3 2.34 11.89 -7.86
C ILE A 3 1.55 10.59 -7.60
N TYR A 4 2.02 9.48 -8.17
CA TYR A 4 1.56 8.12 -7.91
C TYR A 4 1.54 7.77 -6.41
N LYS A 5 2.62 8.06 -5.69
CA LYS A 5 2.75 7.81 -4.24
C LYS A 5 1.80 8.71 -3.43
N GLN A 6 1.61 9.96 -3.85
CA GLN A 6 0.70 10.87 -3.15
C GLN A 6 -0.76 10.41 -3.26
N LYS A 7 -1.20 9.97 -4.45
CA LYS A 7 -2.54 9.38 -4.60
C LYS A 7 -2.73 8.15 -3.70
N TRP A 8 -1.70 7.31 -3.59
CA TRP A 8 -1.71 6.18 -2.66
C TRP A 8 -1.92 6.60 -1.21
N MET A 9 -1.19 7.63 -0.77
CA MET A 9 -1.35 8.22 0.56
C MET A 9 -2.78 8.73 0.76
N GLU A 10 -3.34 9.46 -0.21
CA GLU A 10 -4.72 9.97 -0.15
C GLU A 10 -5.75 8.84 -0.09
N ILE A 11 -5.56 7.75 -0.84
CA ILE A 11 -6.46 6.60 -0.82
C ILE A 11 -6.38 5.85 0.52
N LEU A 12 -5.19 5.70 1.09
CA LEU A 12 -5.02 5.06 2.39
C LEU A 12 -5.59 5.94 3.51
N GLN A 13 -5.43 7.27 3.42
CA GLN A 13 -6.02 8.21 4.36
C GLN A 13 -7.55 8.26 4.24
N ARG A 14 -8.11 8.30 3.02
CA ARG A 14 -9.58 8.32 2.83
C ARG A 14 -10.25 7.01 3.28
N ALA A 15 -9.53 5.90 3.22
CA ALA A 15 -10.02 4.60 3.70
C ALA A 15 -10.20 4.59 5.23
N ASN A 16 -9.71 5.61 5.94
CA ASN A 16 -9.90 5.84 7.37
C ASN A 16 -9.64 4.56 8.20
N LEU A 17 -8.51 3.93 7.90
CA LEU A 17 -8.12 2.65 8.49
C LEU A 17 -7.77 2.89 9.96
N GLN A 18 -8.75 2.65 10.83
CA GLN A 18 -8.67 3.03 12.24
C GLN A 18 -7.54 2.27 12.95
N GLY A 19 -6.58 3.03 13.47
CA GLY A 19 -5.40 2.51 14.17
C GLY A 19 -4.26 2.08 13.25
N TRP A 20 -4.38 2.25 11.93
CA TRP A 20 -3.29 2.02 11.00
C TRP A 20 -2.42 3.28 10.91
N THR A 21 -1.11 3.11 11.11
CA THR A 21 -0.12 4.19 10.94
C THR A 21 0.50 4.06 9.56
N VAL A 22 0.23 5.03 8.68
CA VAL A 22 0.83 5.08 7.36
C VAL A 22 1.95 6.12 7.39
N GLU A 23 3.17 5.67 7.17
CA GLU A 23 4.36 6.51 7.08
C GLU A 23 4.88 6.47 5.64
N GLU A 24 5.22 7.64 5.12
CA GLU A 24 5.82 7.74 3.80
C GLU A 24 7.34 7.92 3.90
N THR A 25 8.08 7.12 3.15
CA THR A 25 9.55 7.15 3.06
C THR A 25 9.95 7.50 1.62
N ASP A 26 11.18 7.93 1.37
CA ASP A 26 11.64 8.34 0.02
C ASP A 26 11.38 7.28 -1.08
N ASP A 27 11.50 5.98 -0.75
CA ASP A 27 11.35 4.86 -1.69
C ASP A 27 10.14 3.95 -1.42
N ALA A 28 9.49 4.10 -0.26
CA ALA A 28 8.47 3.16 0.20
C ALA A 28 7.36 3.81 1.03
N ILE A 29 6.22 3.12 1.14
CA ILE A 29 5.13 3.44 2.07
C ILE A 29 5.11 2.36 3.15
N HIS A 30 5.30 2.76 4.41
CA HIS A 30 5.21 1.88 5.56
C HIS A 30 3.81 1.95 6.13
N ILE A 31 3.20 0.80 6.36
CA ILE A 31 1.83 0.68 6.83
C ILE A 31 1.87 -0.22 8.04
N ASN A 32 1.75 0.39 9.21
CA ASN A 32 1.73 -0.32 10.48
C ASN A 32 0.28 -0.52 10.93
N MET A 33 -0.12 -1.77 11.05
CA MET A 33 -1.47 -2.21 11.35
C MET A 33 -1.53 -2.66 12.82
N PRO A 34 -2.59 -2.31 13.56
CA PRO A 34 -2.74 -2.70 14.94
C PRO A 34 -3.32 -4.12 14.99
N ASN A 35 -2.45 -5.11 15.24
CA ASN A 35 -2.81 -6.44 15.71
C ASN A 35 -3.93 -7.15 14.91
N VAL A 36 -3.84 -7.10 13.57
CA VAL A 36 -4.79 -7.74 12.65
C VAL A 36 -4.55 -9.24 12.66
N THR A 37 -5.42 -10.02 13.28
CA THR A 37 -5.25 -11.48 13.36
C THR A 37 -5.25 -12.15 11.97
N ASP A 38 -5.81 -11.50 10.95
CA ASP A 38 -5.98 -12.01 9.58
C ASP A 38 -5.13 -11.27 8.54
N LEU A 39 -3.82 -11.32 8.72
CA LEU A 39 -2.84 -10.78 7.76
C LEU A 39 -2.98 -11.40 6.36
N LYS A 40 -3.46 -12.65 6.29
CA LYS A 40 -3.79 -13.34 5.03
C LYS A 40 -4.88 -12.61 4.26
N LEU A 41 -5.92 -12.13 4.93
CA LEU A 41 -7.07 -11.48 4.29
C LEU A 41 -6.66 -10.13 3.71
N ILE A 42 -5.84 -9.37 4.45
CA ILE A 42 -5.20 -8.15 3.94
C ILE A 42 -4.28 -8.50 2.76
N ARG A 43 -3.38 -9.47 2.89
CA ARG A 43 -2.50 -9.89 1.79
C ARG A 43 -3.24 -10.36 0.53
N ASP A 44 -4.43 -10.94 0.66
CA ASP A 44 -5.24 -11.42 -0.47
C ASP A 44 -6.04 -10.28 -1.12
N ASN A 45 -6.53 -9.33 -0.31
CA ASN A 45 -7.34 -8.21 -0.80
C ASN A 45 -6.50 -6.98 -1.22
N ILE A 46 -5.33 -6.78 -0.61
CA ILE A 46 -4.39 -5.69 -0.95
C ILE A 46 -4.01 -5.75 -2.43
N PRO A 47 -3.51 -6.84 -3.03
CA PRO A 47 -3.14 -6.85 -4.44
C PRO A 47 -4.34 -6.57 -5.35
N GLY A 48 -5.54 -7.06 -5.02
CA GLY A 48 -6.76 -6.78 -5.79
C GLY A 48 -7.20 -5.32 -5.69
N THR A 49 -7.17 -4.76 -4.48
CA THR A 49 -7.50 -3.36 -4.21
C THR A 49 -6.45 -2.45 -4.83
N ILE A 50 -5.17 -2.83 -4.73
CA ILE A 50 -4.05 -2.14 -5.34
C ILE A 50 -4.18 -2.14 -6.85
N ALA A 51 -4.33 -3.30 -7.48
CA ALA A 51 -4.51 -3.41 -8.92
C ALA A 51 -5.71 -2.58 -9.40
N GLY A 52 -6.85 -2.66 -8.71
CA GLY A 52 -8.05 -1.87 -9.04
C GLY A 52 -7.83 -0.36 -8.92
N LEU A 53 -7.11 0.08 -7.88
CA LEU A 53 -6.77 1.50 -7.70
C LEU A 53 -5.69 1.96 -8.68
N THR A 54 -4.74 1.09 -9.07
CA THR A 54 -3.76 1.41 -10.12
C THR A 54 -4.39 1.61 -11.49
N LEU A 55 -5.55 1.01 -11.74
CA LEU A 55 -6.31 1.22 -12.99
C LEU A 55 -6.93 2.63 -13.05
N ASP A 56 -7.26 3.20 -11.89
CA ASP A 56 -7.85 4.54 -11.77
C ASP A 56 -6.78 5.66 -11.83
N ILE A 57 -5.50 5.28 -11.75
CA ILE A 57 -4.37 6.22 -11.83
C ILE A 57 -3.87 6.25 -13.28
N ASP A 58 -4.27 7.32 -13.99
CA ASP A 58 -3.85 7.64 -15.37
C ASP A 58 -2.36 8.03 -15.49
N GLU A 59 -1.72 8.29 -14.36
CA GLU A 59 -0.33 8.74 -14.27
C GLU A 59 0.64 7.58 -14.52
N PRO A 60 1.88 7.87 -14.99
CA PRO A 60 2.87 6.82 -15.20
C PRO A 60 3.02 6.03 -13.91
N LYS A 61 2.63 4.77 -13.97
CA LYS A 61 2.76 3.88 -12.82
C LYS A 61 4.24 3.84 -12.49
N GLU A 62 4.59 4.16 -11.25
CA GLU A 62 5.96 4.13 -10.76
C GLU A 62 6.14 2.90 -9.89
N ARG A 63 7.38 2.39 -9.83
CA ARG A 63 7.72 1.33 -8.89
C ARG A 63 7.51 1.85 -7.48
N LEU A 64 6.61 1.23 -6.74
CA LEU A 64 6.27 1.65 -5.38
C LEU A 64 6.34 0.46 -4.43
N LYS A 65 7.16 0.58 -3.40
CA LYS A 65 7.29 -0.42 -2.35
C LYS A 65 6.36 -0.11 -1.20
N PHE A 66 5.57 -1.09 -0.79
CA PHE A 66 4.74 -1.06 0.40
C PHE A 66 5.33 -2.01 1.43
N VAL A 67 5.47 -1.55 2.65
CA VAL A 67 5.97 -2.35 3.77
C VAL A 67 4.84 -2.41 4.79
N PHE A 68 4.19 -3.57 4.86
CA PHE A 68 3.10 -3.81 5.78
C PHE A 68 3.64 -4.48 7.02
N HIS A 69 3.40 -3.89 8.18
CA HIS A 69 3.76 -4.44 9.48
C HIS A 69 2.49 -4.55 10.32
N ASN A 70 2.34 -5.63 11.08
CA ASN A 70 1.15 -5.89 11.87
C ASN A 70 1.45 -6.24 13.34
N GLY A 71 2.57 -5.75 13.87
CA GLY A 71 3.04 -6.06 15.22
C GLY A 71 3.59 -7.48 15.43
N HIS A 72 3.20 -8.45 14.60
CA HIS A 72 3.70 -9.83 14.62
C HIS A 72 4.54 -10.18 13.38
N GLU A 73 4.09 -9.77 12.20
CA GLU A 73 4.73 -10.08 10.92
C GLU A 73 4.86 -8.81 10.07
N THR A 74 5.90 -8.80 9.24
CA THR A 74 6.15 -7.76 8.25
C THR A 74 6.23 -8.40 6.86
N PHE A 75 5.57 -7.82 5.87
CA PHE A 75 5.71 -8.22 4.47
C PHE A 75 5.87 -7.01 3.57
N ASP A 76 6.71 -7.15 2.56
CA ASP A 76 6.87 -6.18 1.50
C ASP A 76 6.02 -6.55 0.27
N TYR A 77 5.43 -5.53 -0.33
CA TYR A 77 4.68 -5.64 -1.57
C TYR A 77 5.17 -4.55 -2.52
N ILE A 78 5.70 -4.94 -3.67
CA ILE A 78 6.23 -4.00 -4.64
C ILE A 78 5.25 -3.96 -5.81
N ILE A 79 4.65 -2.80 -6.05
CA ILE A 79 3.98 -2.55 -7.32
C ILE A 79 5.07 -2.33 -8.35
N ASN A 80 5.18 -3.24 -9.31
CA ASN A 80 6.05 -3.06 -10.46
C ASN A 80 5.18 -2.87 -11.71
N PRO A 81 5.16 -1.67 -12.32
CA PRO A 81 4.37 -1.39 -13.50
C PRO A 81 4.88 -2.08 -14.77
N ASP A 82 6.14 -2.51 -14.73
CA ASP A 82 6.88 -3.17 -15.82
C ASP A 82 6.79 -4.71 -15.74
N ALA A 83 5.93 -5.26 -14.86
CA ALA A 83 5.71 -6.70 -14.81
C ALA A 83 4.76 -7.12 -15.95
N ASP A 84 5.29 -7.13 -17.17
CA ASP A 84 4.85 -7.99 -18.28
C ASP A 84 5.80 -9.20 -18.38
#